data_AF-A0A9E0YAP8-F1
#
_entry.id   AF-A0A9E0YAP8-F1
#
_cell.length_a   1.000
_cell.length_b   1.000
_cell.length_c   1.000
_cell.angle_alpha   90.00
_cell.angle_beta   90.00
_cell.angle_gamma   90.00
#
_symmetry.space_group_name_H-M   'P 1'
#
loop_
_entity.id
_entity.type
_entity.pdbx_description
1 polymer ?
#
loop_
_entity_poly.entity_id
_entity_poly.type
_entity_poly.pdbx_seq_one_letter_code
_entity_poly.pdbx_strand_id
1 'polypeptide(L)'
;MDFNTDAIRGNWNQIKGSFKEKWGKLTDNDLQTFEGNFDSLKGKLQSLYGYSKERASSEIDETLQRLKFKGSEMKAAAADKANATIDSAKDKVDEASRNVRGDDYRH
;
A
#
# COMPACT_ATOMS: atom_id res chain seq x y z
N MET A 1 -4.59 -15.86 -12.91
CA MET A 1 -3.96 -14.97 -11.91
C MET A 1 -4.73 -15.14 -10.61
N ASP A 2 -4.19 -15.93 -9.70
CA ASP A 2 -4.77 -16.20 -8.39
C ASP A 2 -4.60 -14.95 -7.51
N PHE A 3 -5.64 -14.12 -7.50
CA PHE A 3 -5.74 -13.04 -6.56
C PHE A 3 -5.79 -13.64 -5.16
N ASN A 4 -4.82 -13.28 -4.32
CA ASN A 4 -4.76 -13.68 -2.93
C ASN A 4 -5.94 -13.01 -2.20
N THR A 5 -7.12 -13.66 -2.23
CA THR A 5 -8.40 -13.18 -1.70
C THR A 5 -8.31 -12.82 -0.21
N ASP A 6 -7.37 -13.45 0.50
CA ASP A 6 -7.09 -13.21 1.90
C ASP A 6 -6.55 -11.79 2.15
N ALA A 7 -5.58 -11.36 1.32
CA ALA A 7 -5.03 -10.01 1.37
C ALA A 7 -6.08 -8.93 1.04
N ILE A 8 -7.06 -9.28 0.20
CA ILE A 8 -8.13 -8.38 -0.23
C ILE A 8 -9.12 -8.14 0.91
N ARG A 9 -9.44 -9.17 1.70
CA ARG A 9 -10.29 -9.02 2.89
C ARG A 9 -9.62 -8.14 3.94
N GLY A 10 -8.34 -8.37 4.22
CA GLY A 10 -7.60 -7.57 5.21
C GLY A 10 -7.51 -6.07 4.86
N ASN A 11 -7.38 -5.74 3.58
CA ASN A 11 -7.24 -4.37 3.09
C ASN A 11 -8.51 -3.80 2.43
N TRP A 12 -9.68 -4.42 2.61
CA TRP A 12 -10.90 -4.06 1.88
C TRP A 12 -11.29 -2.58 2.04
N ASN A 13 -11.13 -2.01 3.23
CA ASN A 13 -11.40 -0.60 3.50
C ASN A 13 -10.55 0.37 2.65
N GLN A 14 -9.31 0.00 2.33
CA GLN A 14 -8.43 0.81 1.50
C GLN A 14 -8.74 0.60 0.01
N ILE A 15 -9.09 -0.64 -0.36
CA ILE A 15 -9.50 -1.00 -1.72
C ILE A 15 -10.77 -0.25 -2.11
N LYS A 16 -11.82 -0.29 -1.27
CA LYS A 16 -13.09 0.40 -1.56
C LYS A 16 -12.89 1.91 -1.74
N GLY A 17 -11.99 2.54 -0.99
CA GLY A 17 -11.66 3.96 -1.14
C GLY A 17 -11.12 4.28 -2.53
N SER A 18 -10.14 3.49 -3.01
CA SER A 18 -9.60 3.66 -4.36
C SER A 18 -10.58 3.28 -5.46
N PHE A 19 -11.45 2.30 -5.23
CA PHE A 19 -12.50 1.92 -6.18
C PHE A 19 -13.53 3.04 -6.31
N LYS A 20 -13.94 3.67 -5.21
CA LYS A 20 -14.80 4.85 -5.21
C LYS A 20 -14.17 6.03 -5.92
N GLU A 21 -12.85 6.25 -5.73
CA GLU A 21 -12.11 7.31 -6.42
C GLU A 21 -12.02 7.06 -7.94
N LYS A 22 -11.71 5.83 -8.37
CA LYS A 22 -11.61 5.43 -9.78
C LYS A 22 -12.97 5.46 -10.47
N TRP A 23 -13.99 4.90 -9.83
CA TRP A 23 -15.34 4.78 -10.36
C TRP A 23 -16.32 5.57 -9.49
N GLY A 24 -16.38 6.88 -9.69
CA GLY A 24 -17.26 7.77 -8.90
C GLY A 24 -18.76 7.41 -8.92
N LYS A 25 -19.22 6.58 -9.87
CA LYS A 25 -20.60 6.02 -9.88
C LYS A 25 -20.82 4.90 -8.86
N LEU A 26 -19.77 4.27 -8.35
CA LEU A 26 -19.88 3.23 -7.33
C LEU A 26 -20.01 3.88 -5.95
N THR A 27 -21.02 3.49 -5.20
CA THR A 27 -21.19 3.97 -3.83
C THR A 27 -20.42 3.10 -2.84
N ASP A 28 -20.10 3.65 -1.66
CA ASP A 28 -19.47 2.88 -0.58
C ASP A 28 -20.34 1.68 -0.17
N ASN A 29 -21.66 1.80 -0.25
CA ASN A 29 -22.60 0.73 0.06
C ASN A 29 -22.54 -0.42 -0.95
N ASP A 30 -22.49 -0.10 -2.26
CA ASP A 30 -22.27 -1.11 -3.30
C ASP A 30 -20.96 -1.87 -3.04
N LEU A 31 -19.87 -1.12 -2.80
CA LEU A 31 -18.54 -1.69 -2.55
C LEU A 31 -18.50 -2.52 -1.26
N GLN A 32 -19.17 -2.10 -0.19
CA GLN A 32 -19.23 -2.87 1.05
C GLN A 32 -19.90 -4.24 0.84
N THR A 33 -20.94 -4.30 0.01
CA THR A 33 -21.64 -5.54 -0.32
C THR A 33 -20.79 -6.49 -1.17
N PHE A 34 -19.80 -5.95 -1.90
CA PHE A 34 -18.90 -6.72 -2.76
C PHE A 34 -17.62 -7.21 -2.07
N GLU A 35 -17.54 -7.16 -0.74
CA GLU A 35 -16.37 -7.61 0.02
C GLU A 35 -15.93 -9.03 -0.37
N GLY A 36 -14.87 -9.12 -1.18
CA GLY A 36 -14.34 -10.38 -1.70
C GLY A 36 -15.10 -10.99 -2.89
N ASN A 37 -16.12 -10.33 -3.45
CA ASN A 37 -16.89 -10.80 -4.60
C ASN A 37 -16.68 -9.91 -5.85
N PHE A 38 -15.52 -10.08 -6.50
CA PHE A 38 -15.17 -9.35 -7.72
C PHE A 38 -16.09 -9.66 -8.91
N ASP A 39 -16.78 -10.80 -8.91
CA ASP A 39 -17.68 -11.14 -10.01
C ASP A 39 -18.94 -10.27 -10.00
N SER A 40 -19.48 -10.00 -8.80
CA SER A 40 -20.59 -9.05 -8.63
C SER A 40 -20.19 -7.63 -9.03
N LEU A 41 -18.96 -7.22 -8.68
CA LEU A 41 -18.43 -5.93 -9.10
C LEU A 41 -18.26 -5.83 -10.62
N LYS A 42 -17.75 -6.89 -11.28
CA LYS A 42 -17.68 -6.94 -12.75
C LYS A 42 -19.07 -6.74 -13.36
N GLY A 43 -20.10 -7.42 -12.85
CA GLY A 43 -21.48 -7.24 -13.33
C GLY A 43 -21.95 -5.80 -13.18
N LYS A 44 -21.68 -5.18 -12.03
CA LYS A 44 -22.04 -3.78 -11.77
C LYS A 44 -21.32 -2.80 -12.72
N LEU A 45 -20.03 -3.01 -12.99
CA LEU A 45 -19.25 -2.21 -13.93
C LEU A 45 -19.80 -2.32 -15.37
N GLN A 46 -20.19 -3.53 -15.78
CA GLN A 46 -20.86 -3.73 -17.08
C GLN A 46 -22.17 -2.93 -17.14
N SER A 47 -23.01 -2.95 -16.11
CA SER A 47 -24.28 -2.21 -16.09
C SER A 47 -24.13 -0.68 -15.97
N LEU A 48 -23.20 -0.18 -15.14
CA LEU A 48 -23.05 1.25 -14.87
C LEU A 48 -22.24 2.02 -15.93
N TYR A 49 -21.26 1.34 -16.52
CA TYR A 49 -20.30 1.94 -17.45
C TYR A 49 -20.38 1.32 -18.85
N GLY A 50 -21.15 0.25 -19.07
CA GLY A 50 -21.23 -0.42 -20.36
C GLY A 50 -19.95 -1.18 -20.73
N TYR A 51 -19.12 -1.53 -19.74
CA TYR A 51 -17.88 -2.25 -20.00
C TYR A 51 -18.14 -3.68 -20.44
N SER A 52 -17.24 -4.24 -21.24
CA SER A 52 -17.21 -5.69 -21.50
C SER A 52 -16.66 -6.42 -20.28
N LYS A 53 -17.00 -7.71 -20.11
CA LYS A 53 -16.51 -8.55 -19.01
C LYS A 53 -14.99 -8.52 -18.87
N GLU A 54 -14.27 -8.55 -19.99
CA GLU A 54 -12.81 -8.47 -20.04
C GLU A 54 -12.28 -7.12 -19.58
N ARG A 55 -12.86 -6.02 -20.09
CA ARG A 55 -12.51 -4.66 -19.67
C ARG A 55 -12.78 -4.43 -18.19
N ALA A 56 -13.93 -4.86 -17.68
CA ALA A 56 -14.24 -4.76 -16.25
C ALA A 56 -13.22 -5.54 -15.39
N SER A 57 -12.82 -6.74 -15.82
CA SER A 57 -11.81 -7.53 -15.12
C SER A 57 -10.43 -6.86 -15.15
N SER A 58 -10.05 -6.29 -16.29
CA SER A 58 -8.75 -5.61 -16.47
C SER A 58 -8.67 -4.34 -15.63
N GLU A 59 -9.74 -3.54 -15.58
CA GLU A 59 -9.77 -2.33 -14.74
C GLU A 59 -9.70 -2.66 -13.24
N ILE A 60 -10.35 -3.75 -12.79
CA ILE A 60 -10.24 -4.25 -11.42
C ILE A 60 -8.80 -4.67 -11.11
N ASP A 61 -8.19 -5.46 -12.00
CA ASP A 61 -6.80 -5.91 -11.85
C ASP A 61 -5.84 -4.72 -11.73
N GLU A 62 -5.93 -3.78 -12.67
CA GLU A 62 -5.12 -2.56 -12.70
C GLU A 62 -5.26 -1.76 -11.39
N THR A 63 -6.50 -1.60 -10.90
CA THR A 63 -6.75 -0.85 -9.68
C THR A 63 -6.15 -1.55 -8.46
N LEU A 64 -6.24 -2.88 -8.40
CA LEU A 64 -5.64 -3.68 -7.33
C LEU A 64 -4.10 -3.69 -7.39
N GLN A 65 -3.51 -3.72 -8.59
CA GLN A 65 -2.07 -3.59 -8.77
C GLN A 65 -1.57 -2.22 -8.32
N ARG A 66 -2.27 -1.16 -8.72
CA ARG A 66 -1.96 0.22 -8.30
C ARG A 66 -2.00 0.38 -6.78
N LEU A 67 -2.94 -0.29 -6.12
CA LEU A 67 -3.06 -0.30 -4.66
C LEU A 67 -1.90 -1.01 -3.97
N LYS A 68 -1.48 -2.18 -4.47
CA LYS A 68 -0.30 -2.88 -3.96
C LYS A 68 0.95 -2.01 -4.10
N PHE A 69 1.10 -1.34 -5.24
CA PHE A 69 2.26 -0.50 -5.55
C PHE A 69 2.31 0.78 -4.68
N LYS A 70 1.18 1.49 -4.54
CA LYS A 70 1.07 2.64 -3.62
C LYS A 70 1.36 2.25 -2.16
N GLY A 71 0.91 1.06 -1.74
CA GLY A 71 1.19 0.54 -0.39
C GLY A 71 2.68 0.25 -0.16
N SER A 72 3.36 -0.33 -1.15
CA SER A 72 4.80 -0.61 -1.08
C SER A 72 5.68 0.64 -1.16
N GLU A 73 5.36 1.60 -2.03
CA GLU A 73 6.12 2.86 -2.12
C GLU A 73 5.98 3.70 -0.85
N MET A 74 4.78 3.79 -0.28
CA MET A 74 4.57 4.54 0.97
C MET A 74 5.29 3.88 2.15
N LYS A 75 5.34 2.53 2.20
CA LYS A 75 6.16 1.80 3.16
C LYS A 75 7.66 2.04 2.94
N ALA A 76 8.12 2.01 1.69
CA ALA A 76 9.52 2.24 1.35
C ALA A 76 9.94 3.68 1.73
N ALA A 77 9.16 4.69 1.36
CA ALA A 77 9.44 6.09 1.70
C ALA A 77 9.44 6.36 3.22
N ALA A 78 8.57 5.68 3.98
CA ALA A 78 8.59 5.75 5.44
C ALA A 78 9.85 5.08 6.04
N ALA A 79 10.28 3.94 5.48
CA ALA A 79 11.49 3.26 5.90
C ALA A 79 12.77 4.06 5.54
N ASP A 80 12.78 4.72 4.38
CA ASP A 80 13.90 5.54 3.91
C ASP A 80 14.13 6.76 4.81
N LYS A 81 13.04 7.48 5.18
CA LYS A 81 13.10 8.59 6.16
C LYS A 81 13.59 8.14 7.54
N ALA A 82 13.18 6.95 7.99
CA ALA A 82 13.66 6.39 9.25
C ALA A 82 15.16 6.05 9.18
N ASN A 83 15.62 5.45 8.08
CA ASN A 83 17.03 5.12 7.87
C ASN A 83 17.92 6.37 7.80
N ALA A 84 17.49 7.44 7.11
CA ALA A 84 18.23 8.70 7.05
C ALA A 84 18.46 9.34 8.44
N THR A 85 17.50 9.19 9.34
CA THR A 85 17.60 9.70 10.72
C THR A 85 18.54 8.84 11.58
N ILE A 86 18.54 7.52 11.35
CA ILE A 86 19.43 6.57 12.03
C ILE A 86 20.89 6.75 11.59
N ASP A 87 21.13 7.05 10.32
CA ASP A 87 22.47 7.26 9.77
C ASP A 87 23.18 8.47 10.43
N SER A 88 22.46 9.59 10.60
CA SER A 88 22.95 10.77 11.32
C SER A 88 23.19 10.52 12.83
N ALA A 89 22.55 9.51 13.42
CA ALA A 89 22.76 9.14 14.83
C ALA A 89 23.95 8.19 14.99
N LYS A 90 24.23 7.35 14.00
CA LYS A 90 25.38 6.43 13.99
C LYS A 90 26.72 7.17 13.91
N ASP A 91 26.79 8.22 13.10
CA ASP A 91 28.01 9.03 12.94
C ASP A 91 28.43 9.72 14.26
N LYS A 92 27.47 10.27 15.01
CA LYS A 92 27.71 10.88 16.33
C LYS A 92 28.10 9.87 17.41
N VAL A 93 27.58 8.65 17.34
CA VAL A 93 27.92 7.56 18.28
C VAL A 93 29.35 7.06 18.06
N ASP A 94 29.83 7.02 16.82
CA ASP A 94 31.19 6.61 16.49
C ASP A 94 32.23 7.67 16.92
N GLU A 95 31.92 8.96 16.73
CA GLU A 95 32.76 10.06 17.20
C GLU A 95 32.86 10.11 18.74
N ALA A 96 31.73 9.96 19.44
CA ALA A 96 31.72 9.91 20.91
C ALA A 96 32.47 8.69 21.48
N SER A 97 32.43 7.56 20.78
CA SER A 97 33.14 6.33 21.17
C SER A 97 34.65 6.44 21.00
N ARG A 98 35.15 7.29 20.08
CA ARG A 98 36.58 7.55 19.90
C ARG A 98 37.17 8.44 21.00
N ASN A 99 36.38 9.33 21.61
CA ASN A 99 36.84 10.21 22.70
C ASN A 99 36.89 9.53 24.08
N VAL A 100 36.15 8.44 24.30
CA VAL A 100 36.11 7.75 25.61
C VAL A 100 37.30 6.81 25.85
N ARG A 101 38.07 6.45 24.83
CA ARG A 101 39.27 5.58 24.96
C ARG A 101 40.59 6.34 25.21
N GLY A 102 40.55 7.64 25.46
CA GLY A 102 41.73 8.50 25.54
C GLY A 102 42.32 8.78 26.93
N ASP A 103 41.73 8.27 28.03
CA ASP A 103 42.07 8.70 29.41
C ASP A 103 42.73 7.60 30.27
N ASP A 104 43.50 6.70 29.67
CA ASP A 104 44.27 5.70 30.41
C ASP A 104 45.77 5.85 30.12
N TYR A 105 46.39 6.97 30.53
CA TYR A 105 47.85 7.06 30.71
C TYR A 105 48.24 8.31 31.54
N ARG A 106 48.30 8.17 32.87
CA ARG A 106 49.44 8.58 33.74
C ARG A 106 49.03 8.57 35.22
N HIS A 107 49.58 7.64 35.96
CA HIS A 107 50.21 7.95 37.26
C HIS A 107 51.56 7.24 37.31
#